data_AF-A0A317D426-F1
#
_entry.id   AF-A0A317D426-F1
#
_cell.length_a   1.000
_cell.length_b   1.000
_cell.length_c   1.000
_cell.angle_alpha   90.00
_cell.angle_beta   90.00
_cell.angle_gamma   90.00
#
_symmetry.space_group_name_H-M   'P 1'
#
loop_
_entity.id
_entity.type
_entity.pdbx_description
1 polymer ?
#
loop_
_entity_poly.entity_id
_entity_poly.type
_entity_poly.pdbx_seq_one_letter_code
_entity_poly.pdbx_strand_id
1 'polypeptide(L)'
;MGGGRGGRRGMLVPVRITSALVDPALLDLPWSTPLEEWPAQHLVALPQGISRHIVRFVRLGDYVYAFKETRERIAEREYDLLRALERIDFPSVEAVAVVADRQTDDGEPLESVLITRHLQFSLPYRALFSHTLRPETMSRLLDALAALIVRMHLTGFFWGDCSLSNTLFRRDAGAFAAYLVDAETGALHASLSNGQRGEDLEIARVNIFGEALDLQAAGLLHESIDPEVVCEEVVQRYERLWHEITYEQAIEREARHDIEGRIRRLNDLGFDVAEVAMSTIDNGRYLVRPKVVDAGYHTRRLLRLTGLDAEENQARKLLNDLDAYRAESDLTDEQQAAHRWVTEVFEPVVRAVPGHLRRKLEPQELFAQIIEHKWLLSERAGRDVGMRHAVQSYLSDVLVHRPDEQAVLGVEVPTAG
;
A
#
# COMPACT_ATOMS: atom_id res chain seq x y z
N MET A 1 48.96 32.80 -21.21
CA MET A 1 49.36 31.47 -20.67
C MET A 1 49.61 31.67 -19.19
N GLY A 2 48.89 31.12 -18.23
CA GLY A 2 47.90 30.05 -18.17
C GLY A 2 47.99 29.54 -16.74
N GLY A 3 47.28 30.20 -15.81
CA GLY A 3 47.28 29.87 -14.38
C GLY A 3 45.93 29.28 -14.00
N GLY A 4 45.93 28.00 -13.63
CA GLY A 4 44.75 27.17 -13.45
C GLY A 4 43.74 27.70 -12.44
N ARG A 5 42.46 27.62 -12.83
CA ARG A 5 41.33 27.69 -11.91
C ARG A 5 41.34 26.43 -11.05
N GLY A 6 41.82 26.55 -9.81
CA GLY A 6 41.57 25.55 -8.78
C GLY A 6 40.08 25.49 -8.51
N GLY A 7 39.45 24.35 -8.79
CA GLY A 7 38.09 24.07 -8.37
C GLY A 7 38.00 24.16 -6.84
N ARG A 8 37.15 25.05 -6.33
CA ARG A 8 36.76 25.05 -4.92
C ARG A 8 36.14 23.67 -4.64
N ARG A 9 36.82 22.83 -3.86
CA ARG A 9 36.14 21.78 -3.10
C ARG A 9 35.14 22.49 -2.20
N GLY A 10 33.85 22.23 -2.40
CA GLY A 10 32.78 22.78 -1.57
C GLY A 10 33.12 22.53 -0.09
N MET A 11 33.03 23.58 0.72
CA MET A 11 33.14 23.43 2.16
C MET A 11 31.97 22.54 2.58
N LEU A 12 32.24 21.42 3.27
CA LEU A 12 31.17 20.58 3.81
C LEU A 12 30.41 21.43 4.83
N VAL A 13 29.22 21.88 4.43
CA VAL A 13 28.29 22.57 5.33
C VAL A 13 27.87 21.57 6.40
N PRO A 14 27.84 21.95 7.69
CA PRO A 14 27.40 21.04 8.74
C PRO A 14 25.96 20.59 8.45
N VAL A 15 25.74 19.28 8.53
CA VAL A 15 24.42 18.66 8.39
C VAL A 15 24.31 17.52 9.41
N ARG A 16 23.15 17.39 10.06
CA ARG A 16 22.88 16.29 10.99
C ARG A 16 21.94 15.29 10.32
N ILE A 17 22.42 14.07 10.08
CA ILE A 17 21.62 13.00 9.50
C ILE A 17 21.38 11.93 10.56
N THR A 18 20.12 11.75 10.96
CA THR A 18 19.67 10.63 11.79
C THR A 18 18.99 9.62 10.88
N SER A 19 19.57 8.44 10.68
CA SER A 19 19.11 7.48 9.68
C SER A 19 19.08 6.05 10.21
N ALA A 20 18.06 5.29 9.82
CA ALA A 20 18.01 3.83 9.99
C ALA A 20 18.85 3.10 8.93
N LEU A 21 19.15 3.74 7.80
CA LEU A 21 20.01 3.24 6.73
C LEU A 21 21.42 3.85 6.83
N VAL A 22 22.44 3.04 6.54
CA VAL A 22 23.82 3.53 6.35
C VAL A 22 24.07 3.62 4.84
N ASP A 23 23.55 4.67 4.20
CA ASP A 23 23.82 4.96 2.79
C ASP A 23 24.71 6.21 2.67
N PRO A 24 26.01 6.05 2.31
CA PRO A 24 26.92 7.17 2.10
C PRO A 24 26.46 8.15 1.02
N ALA A 25 25.64 7.71 0.05
CA ALA A 25 25.15 8.57 -1.03
C ALA A 25 24.28 9.73 -0.50
N LEU A 26 23.70 9.60 0.70
CA LEU A 26 23.02 10.70 1.37
C LEU A 26 23.96 11.89 1.65
N LEU A 27 25.25 11.65 1.88
CA LEU A 27 26.22 12.72 2.16
C LEU A 27 26.58 13.53 0.92
N ASP A 28 26.37 12.98 -0.28
CA ASP A 28 26.72 13.59 -1.56
C ASP A 28 25.59 14.49 -2.12
N LEU A 29 24.46 14.59 -1.42
CA LEU A 29 23.30 15.39 -1.83
C LEU A 29 23.49 16.89 -1.54
N PRO A 30 22.83 17.79 -2.31
CA PRO A 30 23.00 19.25 -2.20
C PRO A 30 22.25 19.83 -0.99
N TRP A 31 22.68 19.48 0.23
CA TRP A 31 22.02 19.87 1.47
C TRP A 31 22.00 21.38 1.74
N SER A 32 22.89 22.14 1.10
CA SER A 32 22.93 23.60 1.18
C SER A 32 22.00 24.31 0.20
N THR A 33 21.18 23.57 -0.55
CA THR A 33 20.16 24.11 -1.45
C THR A 33 18.76 23.78 -0.90
N PRO A 34 17.80 24.74 -0.90
CA PRO A 34 16.39 24.46 -0.60
C PRO A 34 15.83 23.32 -1.45
N LEU A 35 14.97 22.46 -0.90
CA LEU A 35 14.55 21.24 -1.61
C LEU A 35 13.82 21.55 -2.92
N GLU A 36 13.11 22.69 -2.99
CA GLU A 36 12.41 23.11 -4.19
C GLU A 36 13.32 23.41 -5.38
N GLU A 37 14.55 23.85 -5.11
CA GLU A 37 15.57 24.29 -6.08
C GLU A 37 16.58 23.19 -6.43
N TRP A 38 16.37 21.96 -5.95
CA TRP A 38 17.30 20.86 -6.20
C TRP A 38 17.49 20.58 -7.70
N PRO A 39 18.74 20.34 -8.17
CA PRO A 39 19.01 20.08 -9.57
C PRO A 39 18.30 18.83 -10.09
N ALA A 40 17.72 18.91 -11.29
CA ALA A 40 16.95 17.82 -11.91
C ALA A 40 17.72 16.49 -12.04
N GLN A 41 19.05 16.52 -12.11
CA GLN A 41 19.89 15.31 -12.16
C GLN A 41 19.77 14.40 -10.93
N HIS A 42 19.33 14.95 -9.79
CA HIS A 42 19.08 14.18 -8.57
C HIS A 42 17.61 13.74 -8.44
N LEU A 43 16.73 14.28 -9.28
CA LEU A 43 15.29 14.17 -9.11
C LEU A 43 14.70 13.13 -10.07
N VAL A 44 13.72 12.38 -9.56
CA VAL A 44 12.86 11.50 -10.35
C VAL A 44 11.50 12.17 -10.50
N ALA A 45 11.02 12.27 -11.73
CA ALA A 45 9.67 12.73 -12.00
C ALA A 45 8.67 11.59 -11.75
N LEU A 46 7.89 11.69 -10.68
CA LEU A 46 6.76 10.81 -10.38
C LEU A 46 5.46 11.62 -10.38
N PRO A 47 4.30 11.00 -10.70
CA PRO A 47 3.00 11.63 -10.49
C PRO A 47 2.86 12.02 -9.02
N GLN A 48 2.68 13.31 -8.75
CA GLN A 48 2.55 13.81 -7.39
C GLN A 48 1.09 14.18 -7.09
N GLY A 49 0.66 13.89 -5.86
CA GLY A 49 -0.55 14.49 -5.30
C GLY A 49 -0.32 15.96 -4.95
N ILE A 50 -1.37 16.64 -4.51
CA ILE A 50 -1.24 17.97 -3.91
C ILE A 50 -0.69 17.77 -2.51
N SER A 51 0.47 18.38 -2.20
CA SER A 51 1.03 18.39 -0.85
C SER A 51 1.16 19.82 -0.35
N ARG A 52 0.91 20.01 0.95
CA ARG A 52 1.20 21.27 1.65
C ARG A 52 2.69 21.55 1.80
N HIS A 53 3.52 20.50 1.70
CA HIS A 53 4.97 20.56 1.86
C HIS A 53 5.68 20.37 0.53
N ILE A 54 6.92 20.85 0.44
CA ILE A 54 7.77 20.57 -0.70
C ILE A 54 8.20 19.11 -0.63
N VAL A 55 7.78 18.31 -1.62
CA VAL A 55 8.16 16.91 -1.77
C VAL A 55 8.94 16.69 -3.06
N ARG A 56 10.07 16.00 -2.97
CA ARG A 56 10.92 15.61 -4.10
C ARG A 56 11.26 14.13 -4.03
N PHE A 57 11.35 13.48 -5.18
CA PHE A 57 11.74 12.07 -5.26
C PHE A 57 13.16 11.95 -5.76
N VAL A 58 13.98 11.15 -5.06
CA VAL A 58 15.40 10.98 -5.34
C VAL A 58 15.69 9.50 -5.50
N ARG A 59 16.43 9.13 -6.54
CA ARG A 59 16.92 7.76 -6.72
C ARG A 59 18.29 7.63 -6.07
N LEU A 60 18.41 6.71 -5.11
CA LEU A 60 19.69 6.32 -4.52
C LEU A 60 19.85 4.81 -4.69
N GLY A 61 20.87 4.40 -5.45
CA GLY A 61 21.02 3.01 -5.89
C GLY A 61 19.80 2.52 -6.69
N ASP A 62 19.25 1.38 -6.27
CA ASP A 62 18.09 0.73 -6.91
C ASP A 62 16.74 1.23 -6.35
N TYR A 63 16.76 2.13 -5.36
CA TYR A 63 15.55 2.58 -4.67
C TYR A 63 15.24 4.05 -4.92
N VAL A 64 13.96 4.38 -4.81
CA VAL A 64 13.46 5.76 -4.85
C VAL A 64 12.99 6.13 -3.45
N TYR A 65 13.27 7.37 -3.06
CA TYR A 65 12.97 7.93 -1.76
C TYR A 65 12.19 9.23 -1.93
N ALA A 66 11.26 9.50 -1.03
CA ALA A 66 10.56 10.76 -0.94
C ALA A 66 11.23 11.64 0.11
N PHE A 67 11.58 12.86 -0.27
CA PHE A 67 12.18 13.87 0.58
C PHE A 67 11.09 14.92 0.83
N LYS A 68 10.71 15.11 2.09
CA LYS A 68 9.70 16.09 2.52
C LYS A 68 10.35 17.16 3.37
N GLU A 69 10.38 18.40 2.89
CA GLU A 69 10.94 19.54 3.63
C GLU A 69 9.90 20.12 4.59
N THR A 70 10.24 20.19 5.89
CA THR A 70 9.35 20.68 6.95
C THR A 70 10.16 21.07 8.20
N ARG A 71 9.47 21.64 9.20
CA ARG A 71 10.09 22.04 10.47
C ARG A 71 10.66 20.83 11.22
N GLU A 72 11.84 20.99 11.82
CA GLU A 72 12.59 19.93 12.52
C GLU A 72 11.71 19.13 13.49
N ARG A 73 11.01 19.81 14.41
CA ARG A 73 10.11 19.15 15.38
C ARG A 73 9.01 18.32 14.73
N ILE A 74 8.54 18.73 13.56
CA ILE A 74 7.50 18.01 12.80
C ILE A 74 8.13 16.77 12.15
N ALA A 75 9.27 16.93 11.48
CA ALA A 75 10.01 15.84 10.85
C ALA A 75 10.40 14.75 11.86
N GLU A 76 10.93 15.13 13.03
CA GLU A 76 11.32 14.18 14.07
C GLU A 76 10.11 13.42 14.65
N ARG A 77 9.02 14.14 14.97
CA ARG A 77 7.80 13.50 15.47
C ARG A 77 7.21 12.51 14.47
N GLU A 78 7.15 12.90 13.21
CA GLU A 78 6.61 12.05 12.16
C GLU A 78 7.50 10.83 11.89
N TYR A 79 8.83 11.02 11.88
CA TYR A 79 9.79 9.92 11.80
C TYR A 79 9.55 8.90 12.91
N ASP A 80 9.47 9.34 14.16
CA ASP A 80 9.26 8.46 15.31
C ASP A 80 7.93 7.70 15.22
N LEU A 81 6.89 8.38 14.74
CA LEU A 81 5.55 7.80 14.59
C LEU A 81 5.50 6.76 13.46
N LEU A 82 6.08 7.05 12.29
CA LEU A 82 6.21 6.09 11.20
C LEU A 82 7.05 4.88 11.62
N ARG A 83 8.16 5.07 12.35
CA ARG A 83 8.93 3.96 12.93
C ARG A 83 8.14 3.17 13.96
N ALA A 84 7.19 3.77 14.67
CA ALA A 84 6.30 3.06 15.58
C ALA A 84 5.27 2.21 14.84
N LEU A 85 4.71 2.73 13.75
CA LEU A 85 3.79 2.02 12.86
C LEU A 85 4.48 0.84 12.15
N GLU A 86 5.72 1.02 11.71
CA GLU A 86 6.54 -0.03 11.11
C GLU A 86 6.77 -1.22 12.07
N ARG A 87 6.98 -0.96 13.36
CA ARG A 87 7.16 -2.03 14.38
C ARG A 87 5.94 -2.92 14.57
N ILE A 88 4.76 -2.46 14.18
CA ILE A 88 3.50 -3.21 14.26
C ILE A 88 2.99 -3.63 12.87
N ASP A 89 3.86 -3.57 11.85
CA ASP A 89 3.56 -3.91 10.46
C ASP A 89 2.32 -3.17 9.91
N PHE A 90 2.11 -1.92 10.34
CA PHE A 90 1.01 -1.11 9.87
C PHE A 90 1.29 -0.62 8.43
N PRO A 91 0.30 -0.61 7.51
CA PRO A 91 0.48 -0.19 6.12
C PRO A 91 0.72 1.32 6.01
N SER A 92 1.98 1.73 6.16
CA SER A 92 2.47 3.10 5.97
C SER A 92 3.78 3.13 5.19
N VAL A 93 4.17 4.30 4.71
CA VAL A 93 5.51 4.49 4.15
C VAL A 93 6.61 4.28 5.21
N GLU A 94 7.73 3.70 4.81
CA GLU A 94 8.86 3.42 5.70
C GLU A 94 9.67 4.71 5.94
N ALA A 95 9.87 5.07 7.20
CA ALA A 95 10.74 6.19 7.57
C ALA A 95 12.21 5.77 7.53
N VAL A 96 13.01 6.53 6.78
CA VAL A 96 14.41 6.21 6.50
C VAL A 96 15.35 7.09 7.29
N ALA A 97 15.16 8.41 7.22
CA ALA A 97 16.04 9.37 7.88
C ALA A 97 15.36 10.73 8.14
N VAL A 98 15.96 11.49 9.05
CA VAL A 98 15.73 12.93 9.24
C VAL A 98 17.04 13.66 9.03
N VAL A 99 17.00 14.73 8.23
CA VAL A 99 18.13 15.60 7.97
C VAL A 99 17.84 16.98 8.53
N ALA A 100 18.59 17.36 9.57
CA ALA A 100 18.45 18.59 10.32
C ALA A 100 19.73 19.45 10.22
N ASP A 101 19.68 20.64 10.83
CA ASP A 101 20.79 21.60 10.88
C ASP A 101 21.31 22.03 9.48
N ARG A 102 20.48 21.93 8.44
CA ARG A 102 20.83 22.36 7.07
C ARG A 102 21.02 23.87 7.02
N GLN A 103 21.97 24.32 6.22
CA GLN A 103 22.26 25.74 6.00
C GLN A 103 22.62 26.00 4.54
N THR A 104 22.31 27.18 4.01
CA THR A 104 22.81 27.62 2.70
C THR A 104 24.31 27.82 2.73
N ASP A 105 24.93 27.98 1.56
CA ASP A 105 26.35 28.33 1.45
C ASP A 105 26.70 29.66 2.15
N ASP A 106 25.71 30.54 2.33
CA ASP A 106 25.82 31.82 3.05
C ASP A 106 25.58 31.69 4.57
N GLY A 107 25.24 30.49 5.07
CA GLY A 107 25.01 30.20 6.48
C GLY A 107 23.58 30.44 6.97
N GLU A 108 22.63 30.71 6.06
CA GLU A 108 21.21 30.86 6.41
C GLU A 108 20.58 29.50 6.71
N PRO A 109 19.78 29.36 7.78
CA PRO A 109 19.17 28.07 8.15
C PRO A 109 18.14 27.64 7.10
N LEU A 110 18.15 26.34 6.78
CA LEU A 110 17.16 25.67 5.94
C LEU A 110 16.29 24.73 6.78
N GLU A 111 15.06 24.49 6.33
CA GLU A 111 14.15 23.55 6.97
C GLU A 111 14.71 22.12 6.96
N SER A 112 14.23 21.28 7.88
CA SER A 112 14.64 19.88 7.95
C SER A 112 13.98 19.05 6.86
N VAL A 113 14.54 17.88 6.57
CA VAL A 113 13.97 16.95 5.58
C VAL A 113 13.69 15.60 6.24
N LEU A 114 12.44 15.15 6.15
CA LEU A 114 12.07 13.76 6.39
C LEU A 114 12.27 12.96 5.10
N ILE A 115 12.97 11.84 5.20
CA ILE A 115 13.18 10.90 4.11
C ILE A 115 12.36 9.64 4.39
N THR A 116 11.47 9.30 3.46
CA THR A 116 10.74 8.03 3.47
C THR A 116 11.04 7.22 2.22
N ARG A 117 10.88 5.91 2.30
CA ARG A 117 11.00 5.06 1.12
C ARG A 117 9.77 5.24 0.23
N HIS A 118 9.99 5.44 -1.06
CA HIS A 118 8.87 5.47 -2.00
C HIS A 118 8.29 4.07 -2.15
N LEU A 119 6.98 3.95 -1.93
CA LEU A 119 6.25 2.72 -2.08
C LEU A 119 6.10 2.34 -3.57
N GLN A 120 6.80 1.30 -4.01
CA GLN A 120 6.76 0.87 -5.41
C GLN A 120 5.38 0.37 -5.82
N PHE A 121 5.04 0.50 -7.11
CA PHE A 121 3.75 0.09 -7.69
C PHE A 121 2.51 0.69 -6.99
N SER A 122 2.72 1.79 -6.28
CA SER A 122 1.66 2.57 -5.67
C SER A 122 1.32 3.78 -6.53
N LEU A 123 0.08 4.22 -6.42
CA LEU A 123 -0.43 5.36 -7.16
C LEU A 123 -1.11 6.32 -6.19
N PRO A 124 -0.83 7.63 -6.27
CA PRO A 124 -1.66 8.62 -5.59
C PRO A 124 -3.06 8.60 -6.20
N TYR A 125 -4.06 8.97 -5.40
CA TYR A 125 -5.46 8.91 -5.82
C TYR A 125 -5.66 9.58 -7.19
N ARG A 126 -5.16 10.82 -7.41
CA ARG A 126 -5.24 11.53 -8.70
C ARG A 126 -4.71 10.77 -9.90
N ALA A 127 -3.63 10.00 -9.76
CA ALA A 127 -3.07 9.23 -10.87
C ALA A 127 -4.00 8.08 -11.30
N LEU A 128 -4.72 7.49 -10.35
CA LEU A 128 -5.79 6.52 -10.62
C LEU A 128 -6.97 7.15 -11.39
N PHE A 129 -7.11 8.48 -11.31
CA PHE A 129 -8.17 9.27 -11.94
C PHE A 129 -7.70 10.02 -13.20
N SER A 130 -6.54 9.67 -13.76
CA SER A 130 -6.05 10.24 -15.03
C SER A 130 -7.00 9.98 -16.22
N HIS A 131 -7.93 9.04 -16.07
CA HIS A 131 -9.07 8.81 -16.95
C HIS A 131 -10.37 8.83 -16.14
N THR A 132 -11.50 9.09 -16.79
CA THR A 132 -12.83 9.15 -16.17
C THR A 132 -13.07 7.94 -15.26
N LEU A 133 -13.21 8.21 -13.96
CA LEU A 133 -13.31 7.17 -12.95
C LEU A 133 -14.60 6.37 -13.08
N ARG A 134 -14.49 5.07 -13.30
CA ARG A 134 -15.66 4.19 -13.27
C ARG A 134 -16.13 3.95 -11.82
N PRO A 135 -17.44 3.89 -11.57
CA PRO A 135 -18.00 3.64 -10.23
C PRO A 135 -17.39 2.44 -9.50
N GLU A 136 -17.09 1.34 -10.20
CA GLU A 136 -16.53 0.13 -9.59
C GLU A 136 -15.10 0.32 -9.08
N THR A 137 -14.33 1.22 -9.71
CA THR A 137 -12.97 1.54 -9.25
C THR A 137 -13.03 2.48 -8.05
N MET A 138 -13.96 3.45 -8.05
CA MET A 138 -14.22 4.28 -6.87
C MET A 138 -14.56 3.41 -5.66
N SER A 139 -15.54 2.51 -5.79
CA SER A 139 -15.97 1.66 -4.68
C SER A 139 -14.80 0.91 -4.04
N ARG A 140 -13.93 0.28 -4.85
CA ARG A 140 -12.77 -0.46 -4.34
C ARG A 140 -11.74 0.42 -3.63
N LEU A 141 -11.59 1.68 -4.03
CA LEU A 141 -10.72 2.65 -3.33
C LEU A 141 -11.33 3.06 -1.99
N LEU A 142 -12.64 3.28 -1.94
CA LEU A 142 -13.34 3.60 -0.70
C LEU A 142 -13.32 2.40 0.28
N ASP A 143 -13.42 1.16 -0.23
CA ASP A 143 -13.27 -0.06 0.57
C ASP A 143 -11.85 -0.14 1.18
N ALA A 144 -10.80 0.10 0.37
CA ALA A 144 -9.42 0.09 0.83
C ALA A 144 -9.14 1.19 1.88
N LEU A 145 -9.66 2.40 1.66
CA LEU A 145 -9.52 3.51 2.60
C LEU A 145 -10.26 3.24 3.91
N ALA A 146 -11.50 2.74 3.86
CA ALA A 146 -12.25 2.36 5.05
C ALA A 146 -11.52 1.26 5.84
N ALA A 147 -10.94 0.26 5.15
CA ALA A 147 -10.13 -0.77 5.77
C ALA A 147 -8.88 -0.19 6.45
N LEU A 148 -8.19 0.76 5.81
CA LEU A 148 -7.04 1.46 6.40
C LEU A 148 -7.43 2.19 7.69
N ILE A 149 -8.51 2.98 7.67
CA ILE A 149 -8.99 3.73 8.86
C ILE A 149 -9.39 2.76 9.99
N VAL A 150 -10.08 1.66 9.67
CA VAL A 150 -10.41 0.63 10.68
C VAL A 150 -9.14 0.03 11.30
N ARG A 151 -8.13 -0.31 10.49
CA ARG A 151 -6.85 -0.82 11.03
C ARG A 151 -6.18 0.19 11.95
N MET A 152 -6.14 1.46 11.56
CA MET A 152 -5.59 2.54 12.39
C MET A 152 -6.27 2.54 13.77
N HIS A 153 -7.60 2.57 13.77
CA HIS A 153 -8.38 2.64 14.99
C HIS A 153 -8.25 1.37 15.86
N LEU A 154 -8.14 0.18 15.25
CA LEU A 154 -7.87 -1.07 15.98
C LEU A 154 -6.49 -1.06 16.65
N THR A 155 -5.50 -0.43 16.01
CA THR A 155 -4.13 -0.28 16.55
C THR A 155 -3.98 0.89 17.53
N GLY A 156 -5.05 1.64 17.81
CA GLY A 156 -5.00 2.81 18.69
C GLY A 156 -4.42 4.06 18.04
N PHE A 157 -4.29 4.09 16.71
CA PHE A 157 -3.76 5.22 15.95
C PHE A 157 -4.88 6.17 15.51
N PHE A 158 -4.83 7.41 16.00
CA PHE A 158 -5.63 8.54 15.52
C PHE A 158 -4.88 9.20 14.36
N TRP A 159 -5.53 9.42 13.23
CA TRP A 159 -4.89 9.94 12.02
C TRP A 159 -4.83 11.47 12.02
N GLY A 160 -5.95 12.15 12.24
CA GLY A 160 -6.04 13.61 12.30
C GLY A 160 -5.90 14.32 10.94
N ASP A 161 -5.77 13.60 9.83
CA ASP A 161 -5.78 14.16 8.46
C ASP A 161 -6.20 13.09 7.42
N CYS A 162 -7.28 12.37 7.72
CA CYS A 162 -7.86 11.34 6.86
C CYS A 162 -8.24 11.92 5.50
N SER A 163 -7.59 11.47 4.43
CA SER A 163 -7.84 11.98 3.07
C SER A 163 -7.36 10.99 1.99
N LEU A 164 -7.86 11.13 0.77
CA LEU A 164 -7.35 10.39 -0.38
C LEU A 164 -5.94 10.88 -0.77
N SER A 165 -5.64 12.16 -0.56
CA SER A 165 -4.33 12.76 -0.86
C SER A 165 -3.21 12.25 0.02
N ASN A 166 -3.50 11.92 1.28
CA ASN A 166 -2.55 11.34 2.23
C ASN A 166 -2.51 9.80 2.18
N THR A 167 -3.12 9.21 1.14
CA THR A 167 -3.20 7.76 0.92
C THR A 167 -2.57 7.37 -0.41
N LEU A 168 -1.70 6.36 -0.38
CA LEU A 168 -1.25 5.66 -1.58
C LEU A 168 -2.01 4.36 -1.75
N PHE A 169 -2.32 4.01 -3.00
CA PHE A 169 -3.03 2.79 -3.32
C PHE A 169 -2.16 1.86 -4.14
N ARG A 170 -2.09 0.59 -3.74
CA ARG A 170 -1.48 -0.50 -4.49
C ARG A 170 -2.53 -1.49 -4.92
N ARG A 171 -2.33 -2.11 -6.07
CA ARG A 171 -3.19 -3.23 -6.48
C ARG A 171 -2.91 -4.42 -5.59
N ASP A 172 -3.98 -5.05 -5.14
CA ASP A 172 -3.89 -6.24 -4.32
C ASP A 172 -4.96 -7.24 -4.75
N ALA A 173 -4.60 -8.12 -5.68
CA ALA A 173 -5.38 -9.28 -6.08
C ALA A 173 -6.83 -8.96 -6.51
N GLY A 174 -7.03 -7.93 -7.33
CA GLY A 174 -8.36 -7.51 -7.81
C GLY A 174 -9.02 -6.42 -6.96
N ALA A 175 -8.48 -6.16 -5.77
CA ALA A 175 -8.83 -5.05 -4.89
C ALA A 175 -7.70 -3.99 -4.85
N PHE A 176 -7.76 -3.10 -3.87
CA PHE A 176 -6.68 -2.17 -3.55
C PHE A 176 -6.26 -2.33 -2.09
N ALA A 177 -4.96 -2.22 -1.84
CA ALA A 177 -4.41 -1.97 -0.52
C ALA A 177 -4.11 -0.46 -0.39
N ALA A 178 -4.49 0.14 0.73
CA ALA A 178 -4.27 1.55 1.03
C ALA A 178 -3.15 1.70 2.06
N TYR A 179 -2.32 2.72 1.88
CA TYR A 179 -1.14 2.99 2.68
C TYR A 179 -1.12 4.44 3.16
N LEU A 180 -0.82 4.63 4.45
CA LEU A 180 -0.60 5.96 5.04
C LEU A 180 0.71 6.57 4.55
N VAL A 181 0.66 7.81 4.07
CA VAL A 181 1.87 8.56 3.64
C VAL A 181 2.27 9.65 4.62
N ASP A 182 1.29 10.35 5.18
CA ASP A 182 1.52 11.51 6.05
C ASP A 182 0.95 11.24 7.45
N ALA A 183 1.85 11.10 8.43
CA ALA A 183 1.50 10.87 9.82
C ALA A 183 1.66 12.14 10.69
N GLU A 184 1.91 13.31 10.10
CA GLU A 184 2.24 14.57 10.79
C GLU A 184 1.25 14.95 11.91
N THR A 185 -0.04 14.77 11.65
CA THR A 185 -1.14 15.10 12.57
C THR A 185 -1.50 13.95 13.51
N GLY A 186 -0.98 12.76 13.27
CA GLY A 186 -1.38 11.53 13.94
C GLY A 186 -0.88 11.38 15.38
N ALA A 187 -1.51 10.47 16.12
CA ALA A 187 -1.15 10.12 17.47
C ALA A 187 -1.44 8.64 17.77
N LEU A 188 -0.47 7.94 18.36
CA LEU A 188 -0.63 6.56 18.80
C LEU A 188 -1.00 6.51 20.28
N HIS A 189 -2.10 5.82 20.59
CA HIS A 189 -2.63 5.59 21.92
C HIS A 189 -2.72 4.09 22.22
N ALA A 190 -2.94 3.72 23.49
CA ALA A 190 -3.21 2.33 23.84
C ALA A 190 -4.52 1.81 23.23
N SER A 191 -5.52 2.70 23.12
CA SER A 191 -6.80 2.45 22.46
C SER A 191 -7.46 3.80 22.15
N LEU A 192 -8.18 3.91 21.04
CA LEU A 192 -8.97 5.09 20.75
C LEU A 192 -10.34 5.07 21.45
N SER A 193 -10.75 6.24 21.94
CA SER A 193 -12.13 6.47 22.35
C SER A 193 -13.07 6.57 21.14
N ASN A 194 -14.37 6.36 21.36
CA ASN A 194 -15.38 6.58 20.31
C ASN A 194 -15.35 8.01 19.77
N GLY A 195 -15.03 9.01 20.61
CA GLY A 195 -14.92 10.41 20.22
C GLY A 195 -13.77 10.66 19.25
N GLN A 196 -12.58 10.12 19.52
CA GLN A 196 -11.43 10.22 18.63
C GLN A 196 -11.69 9.55 17.27
N ARG A 197 -12.33 8.38 17.27
CA ARG A 197 -12.71 7.73 16.01
C ARG A 197 -13.72 8.57 15.23
N GLY A 198 -14.73 9.12 15.92
CA GLY A 198 -15.73 10.00 15.30
C GLY A 198 -15.10 11.26 14.70
N GLU A 199 -14.10 11.83 15.37
CA GLU A 199 -13.34 12.99 14.85
C GLU A 199 -12.60 12.65 13.56
N ASP A 200 -11.90 11.51 13.48
CA ASP A 200 -11.25 11.05 12.25
C ASP A 200 -12.25 10.83 11.10
N LEU A 201 -13.47 10.36 11.40
CA LEU A 201 -14.52 10.17 10.39
C LEU A 201 -15.10 11.50 9.90
N GLU A 202 -15.27 12.50 10.76
CA GLU A 202 -15.69 13.84 10.31
C GLU A 202 -14.63 14.51 9.46
N ILE A 203 -13.35 14.38 9.83
CA ILE A 203 -12.22 14.86 9.01
C ILE A 203 -12.24 14.16 7.65
N ALA A 204 -12.37 12.83 7.63
CA ALA A 204 -12.45 12.05 6.39
C ALA A 204 -13.61 12.54 5.51
N ARG A 205 -14.79 12.74 6.09
CA ARG A 205 -16.00 13.20 5.38
C ARG A 205 -15.74 14.52 4.67
N VAL A 206 -15.17 15.52 5.36
CA VAL A 206 -14.92 16.85 4.81
C VAL A 206 -13.82 16.81 3.75
N ASN A 207 -12.70 16.14 4.04
CA ASN A 207 -11.56 16.09 3.13
C ASN A 207 -11.91 15.35 1.83
N ILE A 208 -12.53 14.17 1.93
CA ILE A 208 -12.88 13.34 0.77
C ILE A 208 -13.94 14.04 -0.09
N PHE A 209 -14.88 14.77 0.53
CA PHE A 209 -15.85 15.57 -0.20
C PHE A 209 -15.16 16.66 -1.04
N GLY A 210 -14.22 17.41 -0.43
CA GLY A 210 -13.42 18.41 -1.14
C GLY A 210 -12.62 17.81 -2.30
N GLU A 211 -11.96 16.68 -2.06
CA GLU A 211 -11.17 15.97 -3.09
C GLU A 211 -12.05 15.43 -4.22
N ALA A 212 -13.27 14.97 -3.93
CA ALA A 212 -14.22 14.52 -4.94
C ALA A 212 -14.75 15.70 -5.79
N LEU A 213 -15.00 16.86 -5.17
CA LEU A 213 -15.34 18.09 -5.89
C LEU A 213 -14.20 18.54 -6.81
N ASP A 214 -12.96 18.46 -6.36
CA ASP A 214 -11.79 18.78 -7.18
C ASP A 214 -11.69 17.86 -8.41
N LEU A 215 -11.96 16.56 -8.25
CA LEU A 215 -12.01 15.60 -9.35
C LEU A 215 -13.15 15.90 -10.33
N GLN A 216 -14.31 16.29 -9.81
CA GLN A 216 -15.46 16.69 -10.62
C GLN A 216 -15.14 17.95 -11.44
N ALA A 217 -14.59 18.98 -10.81
CA ALA A 217 -14.19 20.23 -11.46
C ALA A 217 -13.11 20.01 -12.54
N ALA A 218 -12.23 19.04 -12.32
CA ALA A 218 -11.20 18.65 -13.30
C ALA A 218 -11.72 17.75 -14.43
N GLY A 219 -13.00 17.35 -14.43
CA GLY A 219 -13.57 16.44 -15.43
C GLY A 219 -13.06 15.00 -15.33
N LEU A 220 -12.50 14.62 -14.18
CA LEU A 220 -11.91 13.30 -13.93
C LEU A 220 -12.90 12.34 -13.24
N LEU A 221 -13.98 12.87 -12.66
CA LEU A 221 -15.05 12.12 -12.03
C LEU A 221 -16.18 11.82 -13.03
N HIS A 222 -16.65 10.57 -13.08
CA HIS A 222 -17.78 10.20 -13.93
C HIS A 222 -19.08 10.86 -13.46
N GLU A 223 -19.93 11.28 -14.40
CA GLU A 223 -21.17 12.04 -14.13
C GLU A 223 -22.16 11.32 -13.20
N SER A 224 -22.08 9.99 -13.13
CA SER A 224 -22.92 9.18 -12.23
C SER A 224 -22.43 9.15 -10.78
N ILE A 225 -21.27 9.73 -10.47
CA ILE A 225 -20.69 9.72 -9.13
C ILE A 225 -20.97 11.08 -8.49
N ASP A 226 -21.71 11.05 -7.39
CA ASP A 226 -21.99 12.23 -6.58
C ASP A 226 -20.95 12.36 -5.45
N PRO A 227 -20.18 13.47 -5.40
CA PRO A 227 -19.24 13.74 -4.31
C PRO A 227 -19.83 13.62 -2.90
N GLU A 228 -21.09 14.03 -2.70
CA GLU A 228 -21.77 13.95 -1.39
C GLU A 228 -22.04 12.49 -1.01
N VAL A 229 -22.43 11.67 -1.99
CA VAL A 229 -22.61 10.24 -1.78
C VAL A 229 -21.27 9.58 -1.43
N VAL A 230 -20.19 9.91 -2.16
CA VAL A 230 -18.86 9.31 -1.97
C VAL A 230 -18.34 9.47 -0.54
N CYS A 231 -18.44 10.66 0.04
CA CYS A 231 -17.90 10.90 1.39
C CYS A 231 -18.70 10.16 2.47
N GLU A 232 -20.03 10.14 2.36
CA GLU A 232 -20.91 9.39 3.26
C GLU A 232 -20.69 7.87 3.12
N GLU A 233 -20.46 7.42 1.89
CA GLU A 233 -20.19 6.03 1.57
C GLU A 233 -18.92 5.47 2.26
N VAL A 234 -17.88 6.28 2.45
CA VAL A 234 -16.67 5.90 3.20
C VAL A 234 -16.98 5.69 4.67
N VAL A 235 -17.71 6.62 5.28
CA VAL A 235 -18.11 6.53 6.70
C VAL A 235 -18.98 5.29 6.92
N GLN A 236 -19.94 5.02 6.03
CA GLN A 236 -20.78 3.83 6.13
C GLN A 236 -20.00 2.53 5.97
N ARG A 237 -19.04 2.46 5.03
CA ARG A 237 -18.15 1.31 4.88
C ARG A 237 -17.32 1.08 6.13
N TYR A 238 -16.75 2.14 6.68
CA TYR A 238 -16.02 2.11 7.94
C TYR A 238 -16.89 1.56 9.08
N GLU A 239 -18.10 2.11 9.29
CA GLU A 239 -18.96 1.71 10.40
C GLU A 239 -19.42 0.26 10.27
N ARG A 240 -19.77 -0.18 9.05
CA ARG A 240 -20.11 -1.58 8.76
C ARG A 240 -18.95 -2.50 9.10
N LEU A 241 -17.75 -2.19 8.62
CA LEU A 241 -16.57 -3.02 8.85
C LEU A 241 -16.17 -3.02 10.34
N TRP A 242 -16.18 -1.86 10.99
CA TRP A 242 -15.91 -1.72 12.41
C TRP A 242 -16.87 -2.57 13.24
N HIS A 243 -18.16 -2.52 12.93
CA HIS A 243 -19.17 -3.36 13.55
C HIS A 243 -18.90 -4.86 13.31
N GLU A 244 -18.63 -5.25 12.07
CA GLU A 244 -18.33 -6.64 11.70
C GLU A 244 -17.10 -7.20 12.42
N ILE A 245 -16.16 -6.37 12.85
CA ILE A 245 -14.99 -6.81 13.63
C ILE A 245 -15.27 -6.80 15.13
N THR A 246 -15.90 -5.74 15.64
CA THR A 246 -15.96 -5.49 17.09
C THR A 246 -17.21 -6.03 17.77
N TYR A 247 -18.31 -6.21 17.03
CA TYR A 247 -19.59 -6.63 17.58
C TYR A 247 -19.57 -8.08 18.06
N GLU A 248 -20.11 -8.33 19.26
CA GLU A 248 -20.35 -9.67 19.79
C GLU A 248 -21.72 -10.14 19.32
N GLN A 249 -21.74 -11.16 18.46
CA GLN A 249 -22.97 -11.69 17.91
C GLN A 249 -23.45 -12.85 18.77
N ALA A 250 -24.70 -12.81 19.24
CA ALA A 250 -25.33 -13.96 19.87
C ALA A 250 -25.84 -14.92 18.78
N ILE A 251 -25.36 -16.17 18.80
CA ILE A 251 -25.64 -17.18 17.77
C ILE A 251 -26.23 -18.41 18.44
N GLU A 252 -27.28 -18.96 17.83
CA GLU A 252 -27.86 -20.25 18.21
C GLU A 252 -27.01 -21.41 17.69
N ARG A 253 -27.04 -22.56 18.36
CA ARG A 253 -26.15 -23.70 18.08
C ARG A 253 -26.17 -24.21 16.63
N GLU A 254 -27.24 -23.94 15.88
CA GLU A 254 -27.46 -24.39 14.50
C GLU A 254 -27.05 -23.36 13.43
N ALA A 255 -26.76 -22.10 13.83
CA ALA A 255 -26.50 -21.00 12.91
C ALA A 255 -25.02 -20.86 12.47
N ARG A 256 -24.36 -21.97 12.15
CA ARG A 256 -22.94 -21.98 11.71
C ARG A 256 -22.69 -21.16 10.44
N HIS A 257 -23.65 -21.16 9.52
CA HIS A 257 -23.61 -20.41 8.26
C HIS A 257 -23.44 -18.89 8.44
N ASP A 258 -23.97 -18.31 9.53
CA ASP A 258 -23.88 -16.86 9.79
C ASP A 258 -22.44 -16.44 10.11
N ILE A 259 -21.71 -17.29 10.85
CA ILE A 259 -20.29 -17.07 11.17
C ILE A 259 -19.45 -17.17 9.90
N GLU A 260 -19.68 -18.18 9.08
CA GLU A 260 -18.96 -18.37 7.81
C GLU A 260 -19.18 -17.20 6.84
N GLY A 261 -20.42 -16.71 6.75
CA GLY A 261 -20.75 -15.54 5.95
C GLY A 261 -20.04 -14.28 6.45
N ARG A 262 -19.97 -14.08 7.76
CA ARG A 262 -19.25 -12.96 8.39
C ARG A 262 -17.74 -13.03 8.14
N ILE A 263 -17.13 -14.20 8.32
CA ILE A 263 -15.71 -14.42 8.02
C ILE A 263 -15.42 -14.14 6.54
N ARG A 264 -16.28 -14.59 5.63
CA ARG A 264 -16.12 -14.31 4.19
C ARG A 264 -16.13 -12.82 3.89
N ARG A 265 -17.09 -12.06 4.45
CA ARG A 265 -17.15 -10.60 4.28
C ARG A 265 -15.89 -9.90 4.82
N LEU A 266 -15.37 -10.33 5.96
CA LEU A 266 -14.11 -9.80 6.50
C LEU A 266 -12.93 -10.09 5.58
N ASN A 267 -12.82 -11.32 5.08
CA ASN A 267 -11.77 -11.72 4.14
C ASN A 267 -11.86 -10.92 2.83
N ASP A 268 -13.07 -10.69 2.30
CA ASP A 268 -13.31 -9.89 1.09
C ASP A 268 -12.88 -8.42 1.29
N LEU A 269 -12.90 -7.93 2.54
CA LEU A 269 -12.43 -6.59 2.93
C LEU A 269 -10.94 -6.57 3.37
N GLY A 270 -10.23 -7.69 3.17
CA GLY A 270 -8.80 -7.84 3.46
C GLY A 270 -8.46 -8.17 4.91
N PHE A 271 -9.45 -8.46 5.76
CA PHE A 271 -9.24 -8.85 7.16
C PHE A 271 -9.29 -10.35 7.31
N ASP A 272 -8.20 -10.94 7.79
CA ASP A 272 -8.15 -12.37 8.05
C ASP A 272 -8.55 -12.72 9.48
N VAL A 273 -9.42 -13.71 9.62
CA VAL A 273 -9.90 -14.20 10.90
C VAL A 273 -9.23 -15.53 11.21
N ALA A 274 -8.23 -15.54 12.08
CA ALA A 274 -7.55 -16.79 12.48
C ALA A 274 -8.35 -17.58 13.51
N GLU A 275 -9.05 -16.89 14.40
CA GLU A 275 -9.77 -17.51 15.52
C GLU A 275 -11.12 -16.82 15.72
N VAL A 276 -12.04 -17.54 16.34
CA VAL A 276 -13.33 -17.01 16.76
C VAL A 276 -13.44 -17.18 18.27
N ALA A 277 -13.55 -16.06 18.98
CA ALA A 277 -13.79 -16.09 20.42
C ALA A 277 -15.25 -16.48 20.66
N MET A 278 -15.47 -17.55 21.43
CA MET A 278 -16.81 -18.06 21.75
C MET A 278 -17.01 -18.08 23.27
N SER A 279 -18.09 -17.48 23.75
CA SER A 279 -18.51 -17.59 25.16
C SER A 279 -19.98 -18.02 25.26
N THR A 280 -20.31 -18.84 26.25
CA THR A 280 -21.69 -19.29 26.46
C THR A 280 -22.46 -18.25 27.29
N ILE A 281 -23.65 -17.89 26.83
CA ILE A 281 -24.51 -16.91 27.50
C ILE A 281 -25.59 -17.66 28.28
N ASP A 282 -26.52 -18.34 27.60
CA ASP A 282 -27.64 -19.11 28.18
C ASP A 282 -28.30 -20.02 27.12
N ASN A 283 -28.93 -21.14 27.55
CA ASN A 283 -29.82 -21.99 26.74
C ASN A 283 -29.32 -22.35 25.32
N GLY A 284 -28.06 -22.74 25.19
CA GLY A 284 -27.50 -23.16 23.89
C GLY A 284 -27.15 -22.02 22.93
N ARG A 285 -27.12 -20.77 23.41
CA ARG A 285 -26.61 -19.60 22.67
C ARG A 285 -25.17 -19.27 23.05
N TYR A 286 -24.41 -18.78 22.07
CA TYR A 286 -23.01 -18.40 22.20
C TYR A 286 -22.81 -16.96 21.73
N LEU A 287 -22.02 -16.16 22.45
CA LEU A 287 -21.46 -14.93 21.89
C LEU A 287 -20.24 -15.31 21.06
N VAL A 288 -20.20 -14.76 19.86
CA VAL A 288 -19.16 -14.98 18.86
C VAL A 288 -18.59 -13.64 18.45
N ARG A 289 -17.26 -13.50 18.56
CA ARG A 289 -16.51 -12.37 18.03
C ARG A 289 -15.35 -12.89 17.16
N PRO A 290 -15.18 -12.39 15.92
CA PRO A 290 -14.01 -12.72 15.12
C PRO A 290 -12.77 -12.09 15.76
N LYS A 291 -11.67 -12.86 15.81
CA LYS A 291 -10.36 -12.35 16.18
C LYS A 291 -9.56 -12.18 14.90
N VAL A 292 -9.48 -10.94 14.45
CA VAL A 292 -8.65 -10.55 13.31
C VAL A 292 -7.19 -10.73 13.68
N VAL A 293 -6.40 -11.26 12.76
CA VAL A 293 -4.94 -11.33 12.91
C VAL A 293 -4.29 -9.96 12.76
N ASP A 294 -3.05 -9.86 13.27
CA ASP A 294 -2.21 -8.70 13.00
C ASP A 294 -2.06 -8.49 11.50
N ALA A 295 -1.97 -7.22 11.07
CA ALA A 295 -1.63 -6.89 9.70
C ALA A 295 -0.35 -7.62 9.26
N GLY A 296 -0.28 -8.07 8.00
CA GLY A 296 0.87 -8.76 7.44
C GLY A 296 0.98 -10.25 7.80
N TYR A 297 -0.06 -10.88 8.34
CA TYR A 297 0.00 -12.29 8.75
C TYR A 297 0.36 -13.23 7.58
N HIS A 298 -0.38 -13.12 6.46
CA HIS A 298 -0.12 -13.97 5.29
C HIS A 298 1.16 -13.58 4.59
N THR A 299 1.45 -12.28 4.52
CA THR A 299 2.73 -11.78 3.98
C THR A 299 3.92 -12.40 4.73
N ARG A 300 3.91 -12.39 6.09
CA ARG A 300 4.96 -13.04 6.90
C ARG A 300 5.03 -14.55 6.69
N ARG A 301 3.88 -15.25 6.61
CA ARG A 301 3.85 -16.70 6.36
C ARG A 301 4.44 -17.03 4.98
N LEU A 302 3.99 -16.32 3.94
CA LEU A 302 4.47 -16.50 2.56
C LEU A 302 5.97 -16.21 2.45
N LEU A 303 6.41 -15.06 2.97
CA LEU A 303 7.82 -14.66 2.95
C LEU A 303 8.70 -15.70 3.65
N ARG A 304 8.29 -16.21 4.81
CA ARG A 304 9.02 -17.24 5.55
C ARG A 304 9.09 -18.58 4.80
N LEU A 305 8.05 -18.95 4.06
CA LEU A 305 7.97 -20.23 3.33
C LEU A 305 8.66 -20.19 1.97
N THR A 306 8.60 -19.05 1.28
CA THR A 306 8.92 -18.95 -0.14
C THR A 306 9.96 -17.89 -0.49
N GLY A 307 10.20 -16.93 0.42
CA GLY A 307 10.97 -15.73 0.11
C GLY A 307 10.22 -14.71 -0.76
N LEU A 308 8.95 -14.96 -1.12
CA LEU A 308 8.14 -14.03 -1.88
C LEU A 308 7.51 -12.99 -0.94
N ASP A 309 7.75 -11.73 -1.25
CA ASP A 309 7.07 -10.59 -0.63
C ASP A 309 5.81 -10.25 -1.44
N ALA A 310 4.67 -10.07 -0.79
CA ALA A 310 3.38 -9.87 -1.45
C ALA A 310 2.40 -9.11 -0.54
N GLU A 311 1.46 -8.40 -1.16
CA GLU A 311 0.33 -7.78 -0.44
C GLU A 311 -0.57 -8.82 0.21
N GLU A 312 -1.37 -8.45 1.21
CA GLU A 312 -2.11 -9.42 2.04
C GLU A 312 -3.04 -10.32 1.21
N ASN A 313 -3.85 -9.76 0.30
CA ASN A 313 -4.77 -10.58 -0.51
C ASN A 313 -4.01 -11.41 -1.57
N GLN A 314 -2.94 -10.87 -2.16
CA GLN A 314 -2.01 -11.62 -3.01
C GLN A 314 -1.43 -12.80 -2.23
N ALA A 315 -0.86 -12.56 -1.05
CA ALA A 315 -0.23 -13.57 -0.20
C ALA A 315 -1.21 -14.68 0.15
N ARG A 316 -2.45 -14.32 0.51
CA ARG A 316 -3.53 -15.28 0.73
C ARG A 316 -3.84 -16.13 -0.50
N LYS A 317 -3.98 -15.51 -1.68
CA LYS A 317 -4.23 -16.24 -2.94
C LYS A 317 -3.07 -17.20 -3.27
N LEU A 318 -1.82 -16.76 -3.11
CA LEU A 318 -0.63 -17.56 -3.34
C LEU A 318 -0.51 -18.71 -2.34
N LEU A 319 -0.78 -18.47 -1.05
CA LEU A 319 -0.79 -19.51 -0.02
C LEU A 319 -1.89 -20.55 -0.26
N ASN A 320 -3.07 -20.14 -0.74
CA ASN A 320 -4.13 -21.08 -1.09
C ASN A 320 -3.73 -21.99 -2.27
N ASP A 321 -3.07 -21.44 -3.30
CA ASP A 321 -2.54 -22.23 -4.42
C ASP A 321 -1.42 -23.18 -3.98
N LEU A 322 -0.54 -22.70 -3.09
CA LEU A 322 0.50 -23.52 -2.47
C LEU A 322 -0.09 -24.67 -1.64
N ASP A 323 -1.08 -24.39 -0.79
CA ASP A 323 -1.71 -25.38 0.07
C ASP A 323 -2.46 -26.43 -0.79
N ALA A 324 -3.06 -26.02 -1.92
CA ALA A 324 -3.63 -26.94 -2.91
C ALA A 324 -2.55 -27.82 -3.58
N TYR A 325 -1.46 -27.23 -4.06
CA TYR A 325 -0.33 -27.97 -4.64
C TYR A 325 0.23 -28.99 -3.64
N ARG A 326 0.38 -28.62 -2.37
CA ARG A 326 0.87 -29.52 -1.31
C ARG A 326 -0.08 -30.70 -1.10
N ALA A 327 -1.38 -30.45 -1.09
CA ALA A 327 -2.38 -31.51 -0.96
C ALA A 327 -2.33 -32.52 -2.12
N GLU A 328 -1.91 -32.07 -3.31
CA GLU A 328 -1.76 -32.92 -4.51
C GLU A 328 -0.41 -33.65 -4.60
N SER A 329 0.64 -33.18 -3.90
CA SER A 329 2.03 -33.62 -4.12
C SER A 329 2.57 -34.63 -3.11
N ASP A 330 1.73 -35.23 -2.25
CA ASP A 330 2.08 -36.16 -1.16
C ASP A 330 3.16 -35.63 -0.17
N LEU A 331 3.49 -34.33 -0.26
CA LEU A 331 4.54 -33.70 0.56
C LEU A 331 3.98 -33.33 1.94
N THR A 332 4.52 -33.96 2.98
CA THR A 332 4.12 -33.67 4.37
C THR A 332 4.83 -32.44 4.93
N ASP A 333 6.04 -32.13 4.48
CA ASP A 333 6.79 -30.94 4.89
C ASP A 333 6.36 -29.70 4.09
N GLU A 334 5.81 -28.72 4.80
CA GLU A 334 5.34 -27.45 4.25
C GLU A 334 6.46 -26.63 3.60
N GLN A 335 7.66 -26.64 4.17
CA GLN A 335 8.81 -25.90 3.62
C GLN A 335 9.29 -26.51 2.31
N GLN A 336 9.33 -27.85 2.25
CA GLN A 336 9.68 -28.55 1.02
C GLN A 336 8.63 -28.34 -0.08
N ALA A 337 7.34 -28.38 0.28
CA ALA A 337 6.25 -28.08 -0.64
C ALA A 337 6.32 -26.64 -1.17
N ALA A 338 6.60 -25.67 -0.30
CA ALA A 338 6.79 -24.27 -0.67
C ALA A 338 7.91 -24.07 -1.68
N HIS A 339 9.10 -24.64 -1.41
CA HIS A 339 10.24 -24.51 -2.33
C HIS A 339 9.95 -25.13 -3.71
N ARG A 340 9.30 -26.31 -3.75
CA ARG A 340 8.91 -26.95 -5.01
C ARG A 340 7.84 -26.16 -5.74
N TRP A 341 6.83 -25.67 -5.05
CA TRP A 341 5.79 -24.84 -5.66
C TRP A 341 6.37 -23.55 -6.29
N VAL A 342 7.31 -22.88 -5.61
CA VAL A 342 7.98 -21.70 -6.19
C VAL A 342 8.68 -22.04 -7.50
N THR A 343 9.47 -23.11 -7.51
CA THR A 343 10.32 -23.47 -8.66
C THR A 343 9.54 -24.15 -9.81
N GLU A 344 8.50 -24.92 -9.50
CA GLU A 344 7.73 -25.72 -10.46
C GLU A 344 6.45 -25.03 -10.95
N VAL A 345 5.86 -24.11 -10.16
CA VAL A 345 4.57 -23.47 -10.47
C VAL A 345 4.72 -21.96 -10.62
N PHE A 346 5.19 -21.26 -9.59
CA PHE A 346 5.23 -19.80 -9.58
C PHE A 346 6.21 -19.22 -10.61
N GLU A 347 7.49 -19.56 -10.51
CA GLU A 347 8.52 -18.99 -11.40
C GLU A 347 8.28 -19.33 -12.87
N PRO A 348 7.88 -20.55 -13.27
CA PRO A 348 7.59 -20.84 -14.68
C PRO A 348 6.45 -19.99 -15.25
N VAL A 349 5.40 -19.73 -14.47
CA VAL A 349 4.27 -18.87 -14.89
C VAL A 349 4.74 -17.42 -15.09
N VAL A 350 5.49 -16.86 -14.14
CA VAL A 350 6.02 -15.50 -14.24
C VAL A 350 7.04 -15.39 -15.39
N ARG A 351 7.92 -16.39 -15.55
CA ARG A 351 8.91 -16.41 -16.65
C ARG A 351 8.27 -16.55 -18.02
N ALA A 352 7.10 -17.16 -18.14
CA ALA A 352 6.38 -17.27 -19.41
C ALA A 352 5.91 -15.90 -19.94
N VAL A 353 5.80 -14.88 -19.08
CA VAL A 353 5.42 -13.52 -19.49
C VAL A 353 6.61 -12.82 -20.17
N PRO A 354 6.44 -12.23 -21.36
CA PRO A 354 7.50 -11.50 -22.05
C PRO A 354 8.08 -10.34 -21.23
N GLY A 355 9.39 -10.11 -21.32
CA GLY A 355 10.09 -9.13 -20.48
C GLY A 355 9.58 -7.68 -20.59
N HIS A 356 9.03 -7.28 -21.74
CA HIS A 356 8.42 -5.96 -21.91
C HIS A 356 7.07 -5.82 -21.20
N LEU A 357 6.34 -6.93 -20.97
CA LEU A 357 5.09 -6.94 -20.21
C LEU A 357 5.31 -7.17 -18.70
N ARG A 358 6.44 -7.76 -18.29
CA ARG A 358 6.80 -7.92 -16.86
C ARG A 358 6.98 -6.59 -16.13
N ARG A 359 7.21 -5.49 -16.84
CA ARG A 359 7.35 -4.14 -16.26
C ARG A 359 6.00 -3.53 -15.85
N LYS A 360 4.88 -4.16 -16.22
CA LYS A 360 3.53 -3.63 -16.00
C LYS A 360 2.94 -3.93 -14.62
N LEU A 361 3.35 -5.03 -14.00
CA LEU A 361 2.79 -5.53 -12.74
C LEU A 361 3.86 -6.25 -11.94
N GLU A 362 3.73 -6.25 -10.62
CA GLU A 362 4.55 -7.10 -9.75
C GLU A 362 4.33 -8.59 -10.07
N PRO A 363 5.38 -9.44 -9.97
CA PRO A 363 5.27 -10.88 -10.24
C PRO A 363 4.12 -11.59 -9.51
N GLN A 364 3.87 -11.19 -8.27
CA GLN A 364 2.85 -11.74 -7.37
C GLN A 364 1.45 -11.35 -7.83
N GLU A 365 1.24 -10.08 -8.17
CA GLU A 365 -0.02 -9.59 -8.76
C GLU A 365 -0.30 -10.24 -10.11
N LEU A 366 0.74 -10.40 -10.94
CA LEU A 366 0.65 -11.09 -12.23
C LEU A 366 0.22 -12.56 -12.05
N PHE A 367 0.85 -13.28 -11.13
CA PHE A 367 0.49 -14.66 -10.83
C PHE A 367 -0.94 -14.75 -10.28
N ALA A 368 -1.30 -13.89 -9.32
CA ALA A 368 -2.63 -13.82 -8.73
C ALA A 368 -3.73 -13.58 -9.77
N GLN A 369 -3.50 -12.69 -10.75
CA GLN A 369 -4.45 -12.45 -11.83
C GLN A 369 -4.53 -13.63 -12.81
N ILE A 370 -3.43 -14.34 -13.06
CA ILE A 370 -3.42 -15.51 -13.96
C ILE A 370 -4.20 -16.69 -13.34
N ILE A 371 -4.03 -16.98 -12.05
CA ILE A 371 -4.79 -18.06 -11.39
C ILE A 371 -6.29 -17.75 -11.35
N GLU A 372 -6.67 -16.48 -11.15
CA GLU A 372 -8.05 -16.04 -11.20
C GLU A 372 -8.64 -16.15 -12.61
N HIS A 373 -7.86 -15.76 -13.63
CA HIS A 373 -8.25 -15.94 -15.03
C HIS A 373 -8.39 -17.42 -15.40
N LYS A 374 -7.50 -18.29 -14.92
CA LYS A 374 -7.61 -19.75 -15.08
C LYS A 374 -8.92 -20.27 -14.52
N TRP A 375 -9.29 -19.83 -13.31
CA TRP A 375 -10.53 -20.24 -12.66
C TRP A 375 -11.75 -19.81 -13.47
N LEU A 376 -11.83 -18.54 -13.89
CA LEU A 376 -12.90 -18.01 -14.73
C LEU A 376 -13.04 -18.76 -16.07
N LEU A 377 -11.91 -19.06 -16.74
CA LEU A 377 -11.92 -19.84 -17.98
C LEU A 377 -12.39 -21.27 -17.75
N SER A 378 -11.99 -21.89 -16.64
CA SER A 378 -12.37 -23.25 -16.29
C SER A 378 -13.86 -23.36 -15.94
N GLU A 379 -14.39 -22.35 -15.24
CA GLU A 379 -15.81 -22.24 -14.94
C GLU A 379 -16.64 -22.11 -16.23
N ARG A 380 -16.25 -21.20 -17.13
CA ARG A 380 -16.91 -21.03 -18.44
C ARG A 380 -16.84 -22.27 -19.32
N ALA A 381 -15.73 -23.01 -19.26
CA ALA A 381 -15.53 -24.22 -20.05
C ALA A 381 -16.12 -25.49 -19.39
N GLY A 382 -16.55 -25.40 -18.13
CA GLY A 382 -17.01 -26.55 -17.34
C GLY A 382 -15.93 -27.60 -17.04
N ARG A 383 -14.64 -27.27 -17.21
CA ARG A 383 -13.49 -28.16 -16.99
C ARG A 383 -12.21 -27.36 -16.77
N ASP A 384 -11.20 -27.95 -16.13
CA ASP A 384 -9.88 -27.30 -16.02
C ASP A 384 -9.25 -27.10 -17.41
N VAL A 385 -8.92 -25.85 -17.73
CA VAL A 385 -8.25 -25.46 -18.99
C VAL A 385 -6.72 -25.60 -18.93
N GLY A 386 -6.16 -25.74 -17.74
CA GLY A 386 -4.73 -25.84 -17.48
C GLY A 386 -3.99 -24.50 -17.49
N MET A 387 -2.88 -24.44 -16.74
CA MET A 387 -2.12 -23.20 -16.52
C MET A 387 -1.55 -22.60 -17.81
N ARG A 388 -1.01 -23.42 -18.71
CA ARG A 388 -0.41 -22.95 -19.97
C ARG A 388 -1.41 -22.18 -20.85
N HIS A 389 -2.64 -22.70 -20.95
CA HIS A 389 -3.70 -22.04 -21.71
C HIS A 389 -4.13 -20.73 -21.05
N ALA A 390 -4.27 -20.72 -19.72
CA ALA A 390 -4.62 -19.53 -18.97
C ALA A 390 -3.59 -18.40 -19.14
N VAL A 391 -2.29 -18.71 -19.07
CA VAL A 391 -1.21 -17.73 -19.31
C VAL A 391 -1.34 -17.13 -20.71
N GLN A 392 -1.51 -17.96 -21.74
CA GLN A 392 -1.59 -17.46 -23.12
C GLN A 392 -2.80 -16.54 -23.34
N SER A 393 -3.98 -16.94 -22.86
CA SER A 393 -5.19 -16.11 -22.95
C SER A 393 -5.07 -14.83 -22.12
N TYR A 394 -4.51 -14.89 -20.91
CA TYR A 394 -4.32 -13.69 -20.09
C TYR A 394 -3.38 -12.67 -20.77
N LEU A 395 -2.31 -13.15 -21.41
CA LEU A 395 -1.38 -12.29 -22.15
C LEU A 395 -2.03 -11.63 -23.37
N SER A 396 -2.83 -12.36 -24.14
CA SER A 396 -3.48 -11.81 -25.34
C SER A 396 -4.66 -10.91 -25.04
N ASP A 397 -5.46 -11.27 -24.04
CA ASP A 397 -6.81 -10.71 -23.86
C ASP A 397 -6.84 -9.63 -22.76
N VAL A 398 -5.86 -9.64 -21.85
CA VAL A 398 -5.86 -8.75 -20.66
C VAL A 398 -4.59 -7.91 -20.60
N LEU A 399 -3.41 -8.53 -20.53
CA LEU A 399 -2.17 -7.81 -20.20
C LEU A 399 -1.70 -6.88 -21.32
N VAL A 400 -1.94 -7.22 -22.60
CA VAL A 400 -1.55 -6.39 -23.76
C VAL A 400 -2.27 -5.04 -23.78
N HIS A 401 -3.46 -4.94 -23.20
CA HIS A 401 -4.28 -3.74 -23.17
C HIS A 401 -4.03 -2.87 -21.93
N ARG A 402 -3.15 -3.29 -21.02
CA ARG A 402 -2.84 -2.56 -19.79
C ARG A 402 -1.78 -1.47 -20.05
N PRO A 403 -1.95 -0.24 -19.51
CA PRO A 403 -0.87 0.74 -19.49
C PRO A 403 0.33 0.25 -18.66
N ASP A 404 1.54 0.72 -18.97
CA ASP A 404 2.75 0.42 -18.20
C ASP A 404 2.73 1.16 -16.87
N GLU A 405 2.59 0.45 -15.74
CA GLU A 405 2.64 1.07 -14.42
C GLU A 405 4.04 1.67 -14.14
N GLN A 406 5.12 1.05 -14.63
CA GLN A 406 6.46 1.67 -14.61
C GLN A 406 6.59 2.94 -15.46
N ALA A 407 5.80 3.09 -16.54
CA ALA A 407 5.86 4.29 -17.39
C ALA A 407 5.04 5.45 -16.82
N VAL A 408 3.95 5.15 -16.09
CA VAL A 408 3.28 6.14 -15.23
C VAL A 408 4.21 6.61 -14.10
N LEU A 409 5.21 5.79 -13.72
CA LEU A 409 6.25 6.08 -12.74
C LEU A 409 7.55 6.66 -13.33
N GLY A 410 7.53 7.20 -14.56
CA GLY A 410 8.65 7.99 -15.11
C GLY A 410 10.00 7.27 -15.22
N VAL A 411 10.05 5.93 -15.17
CA VAL A 411 11.31 5.19 -15.34
C VAL A 411 11.56 4.96 -16.83
N GLU A 412 12.15 5.93 -17.52
CA GLU A 412 12.87 5.62 -18.74
C GLU A 412 14.09 4.76 -18.38
N VAL A 413 13.99 3.46 -18.66
CA VAL A 413 15.16 2.57 -18.71
C VAL A 413 15.89 2.94 -20.00
N PRO A 414 17.17 3.38 -19.96
CA PRO A 414 17.94 3.55 -21.19
C PRO A 414 17.99 2.18 -21.87
N THR A 415 17.46 2.11 -23.09
CA THR A 415 17.69 0.96 -23.96
C THR A 415 19.17 0.99 -24.32
N ALA A 416 19.95 0.07 -23.74
CA ALA A 416 21.30 -0.16 -24.19
C ALA A 416 21.23 -0.72 -25.62
N GLY A 417 21.54 0.13 -26.58
CA GLY A 417 21.81 -0.21 -27.99
C GLY A 417 23.30 -0.12 -28.28
#